data_AF-A0A920Q5L6-F1
#
_entry.id   AF-A0A920Q5L6-F1
#
_cell.length_a   1.000
_cell.length_b   1.000
_cell.length_c   1.000
_cell.angle_alpha   90.00
_cell.angle_beta   90.00
_cell.angle_gamma   90.00
#
_symmetry.space_group_name_H-M   'P 1'
#
loop_
_entity.id
_entity.type
_entity.pdbx_description
1 polymer ?
#
loop_
_entity_poly.entity_id
_entity_poly.type
_entity_poly.pdbx_seq_one_letter_code
_entity_poly.pdbx_strand_id
1 'polypeptide(L)'
;MNTADSERLGFPGLEQLGVEQVEKPSEADVIVLNSCVVRQGAEDKVASNLAWMAPLKKDRPERIIALMGCMVGPKTDELARRFP
;
A
#
# COMPACT_ATOMS: atom_id res chain seq x y z
N MET A 1 -4.17 -14.53 3.55
CA MET A 1 -2.90 -13.95 3.07
C MET A 1 -3.00 -13.94 1.55
N ASN A 2 -2.84 -12.77 0.91
CA ASN A 2 -2.96 -12.61 -0.54
C ASN A 2 -1.58 -12.45 -1.17
N THR A 3 -0.75 -13.48 -1.01
CA THR A 3 0.61 -13.47 -1.52
C THR A 3 0.61 -13.48 -3.05
N ALA A 4 -0.31 -14.20 -3.66
CA ALA A 4 -0.38 -14.35 -5.12
C ALA A 4 -0.65 -13.03 -5.86
N ASP A 5 -1.55 -12.17 -5.37
CA ASP A 5 -1.77 -10.87 -6.02
C ASP A 5 -0.61 -9.91 -5.75
N SER A 6 -0.03 -9.94 -4.55
CA SER A 6 1.16 -9.13 -4.23
C SER A 6 2.37 -9.53 -5.09
N GLU A 7 2.56 -10.82 -5.36
CA GLU A 7 3.59 -11.32 -6.29
C GLU A 7 3.25 -10.93 -7.74
N ARG A 8 1.99 -11.03 -8.17
CA ARG A 8 1.61 -10.61 -9.53
C ARG A 8 1.75 -9.13 -9.80
N LEU A 9 1.56 -8.26 -8.80
CA LEU A 9 1.83 -6.83 -8.92
C LEU A 9 3.32 -6.53 -8.83
N GLY A 10 4.02 -7.23 -7.94
CA GLY A 10 5.43 -7.03 -7.64
C GLY A 10 6.36 -7.46 -8.77
N PHE A 11 6.06 -8.55 -9.49
CA PHE A 11 7.02 -9.15 -10.43
C PHE A 11 6.92 -8.62 -11.88
N PRO A 12 5.83 -8.75 -12.66
CA PRO A 12 5.88 -8.38 -14.08
C PRO A 12 5.54 -6.90 -14.37
N GLY A 13 4.70 -6.26 -13.54
CA GLY A 13 4.16 -4.93 -13.85
C GLY A 13 5.06 -3.77 -13.44
N LEU A 14 5.68 -3.84 -12.26
CA LEU A 14 6.53 -2.78 -11.73
C LEU A 14 7.98 -2.86 -12.24
N GLU A 15 8.52 -4.07 -12.45
CA GLU A 15 9.86 -4.25 -13.05
C GLU A 15 9.93 -3.66 -14.47
N GLN A 16 8.86 -3.79 -15.27
CA GLN A 16 8.77 -3.18 -16.60
C GLN A 16 8.78 -1.65 -16.59
N LEU A 17 8.45 -1.04 -15.45
CA LEU A 17 8.51 0.41 -15.23
C LEU A 17 9.86 0.86 -14.65
N GLY A 18 10.83 -0.05 -14.52
CA GLY A 18 12.16 0.22 -13.97
C GLY A 18 12.19 0.30 -12.44
N VAL A 19 11.19 -0.27 -11.76
CA VAL A 19 11.12 -0.32 -10.30
C VAL A 19 11.79 -1.60 -9.81
N GLU A 20 12.69 -1.46 -8.83
CA GLU A 20 13.37 -2.60 -8.20
C GLU A 20 12.75 -2.92 -6.83
N GLN A 21 12.75 -4.20 -6.47
CA GLN A 21 12.31 -4.62 -5.15
C GLN A 21 13.36 -4.26 -4.09
N VAL A 22 12.88 -3.76 -2.95
CA VAL A 22 13.72 -3.48 -1.78
C VAL A 22 13.23 -4.29 -0.58
N GLU A 23 14.14 -4.64 0.31
CA GLU A 23 13.80 -5.45 1.49
C GLU A 23 13.13 -4.63 2.60
N LYS A 24 13.40 -3.32 2.66
CA LYS A 24 12.88 -2.44 3.71
C LYS A 24 11.92 -1.38 3.13
N PRO A 25 10.73 -1.17 3.75
CA PRO A 25 9.82 -0.11 3.34
C PRO A 25 10.45 1.30 3.39
N SER A 26 11.42 1.52 4.29
CA SER A 26 12.14 2.79 4.40
C SER A 26 13.03 3.11 3.21
N GLU A 27 13.40 2.11 2.41
CA GLU A 27 14.24 2.22 1.22
C GLU A 27 13.39 2.36 -0.06
N ALA A 28 12.09 2.06 0.02
CA ALA A 28 11.20 2.05 -1.13
C ALA A 28 10.79 3.47 -1.56
N ASP A 29 10.76 3.73 -2.87
CA ASP A 29 10.15 4.94 -3.43
C ASP A 29 8.64 4.77 -3.64
N VAL A 30 8.19 3.53 -3.85
CA VAL A 30 6.78 3.16 -4.00
C VAL A 30 6.45 2.01 -3.04
N ILE A 31 5.41 2.17 -2.24
CA ILE A 31 4.89 1.12 -1.36
C ILE A 31 3.44 0.84 -1.73
N VAL A 32 3.13 -0.43 -2.03
CA VAL A 32 1.77 -0.88 -2.36
C VAL A 32 1.24 -1.79 -1.26
N LEU A 33 0.21 -1.33 -0.54
CA LEU A 33 -0.55 -2.15 0.39
C LEU A 33 -1.70 -2.84 -0.34
N ASN A 34 -1.72 -4.17 -0.32
CA ASN A 34 -2.83 -4.95 -0.84
C ASN A 34 -3.73 -5.46 0.30
N SER A 35 -4.99 -5.02 0.30
CA SER A 35 -6.03 -5.45 1.25
C SER A 35 -6.86 -6.60 0.66
N CYS A 36 -6.97 -7.73 1.35
CA CYS A 36 -7.66 -8.91 0.80
C CYS A 36 -9.02 -9.22 1.44
N VAL A 37 -9.43 -8.52 2.49
CA VAL A 37 -10.67 -8.85 3.21
C VAL A 37 -11.22 -7.60 3.89
N VAL A 38 -12.53 -7.39 3.80
CA VAL A 38 -13.29 -6.35 4.52
C VAL A 38 -13.80 -6.85 5.86
N ARG A 39 -12.89 -7.30 6.72
CA ARG A 39 -13.18 -7.61 8.13
C ARG A 39 -12.57 -6.51 8.97
N GLN A 40 -13.24 -6.11 10.05
CA GLN A 40 -12.76 -5.05 10.96
C GLN A 40 -11.27 -5.22 11.32
N GLY A 41 -10.85 -6.41 11.75
CA GLY A 41 -9.46 -6.66 12.11
C GLY A 41 -8.45 -6.62 10.94
N ALA A 42 -8.90 -6.76 9.69
CA ALA A 42 -8.06 -6.55 8.51
C ALA A 42 -7.96 -5.06 8.17
N GLU A 43 -9.05 -4.31 8.30
CA GLU A 43 -9.05 -2.84 8.15
C GLU A 43 -8.17 -2.17 9.20
N ASP A 44 -8.26 -2.60 10.47
CA ASP A 44 -7.46 -2.06 11.57
C ASP A 44 -5.96 -2.26 11.30
N LYS A 45 -5.58 -3.40 10.70
CA LYS A 45 -4.20 -3.66 10.28
C LYS A 45 -3.76 -2.75 9.15
N VAL A 46 -4.60 -2.55 8.13
CA VAL A 46 -4.31 -1.61 7.04
C VAL A 46 -4.13 -0.19 7.58
N ALA A 47 -5.03 0.24 8.46
CA ALA A 47 -4.96 1.55 9.11
C ALA A 47 -3.67 1.71 9.93
N SER A 48 -3.29 0.69 10.71
CA SER A 48 -2.06 0.68 11.49
C SER A 48 -0.81 0.76 10.60
N ASN A 49 -0.80 0.02 9.49
CA ASN A 49 0.29 0.05 8.52
C ASN A 49 0.41 1.42 7.84
N LEU A 50 -0.71 2.02 7.43
CA LEU A 50 -0.73 3.38 6.86
C LEU A 50 -0.21 4.42 7.84
N ALA A 51 -0.65 4.36 9.10
CA ALA A 51 -0.16 5.25 10.15
C ALA A 51 1.35 5.09 10.40
N TRP A 52 1.85 3.85 10.39
CA TRP A 52 3.28 3.56 10.52
C TRP A 52 4.12 4.10 9.36
N MET A 53 3.56 4.19 8.15
CA MET A 53 4.25 4.73 6.97
C MET A 53 4.11 6.25 6.81
N ALA A 54 3.24 6.92 7.56
CA ALA A 54 3.10 8.38 7.48
C ALA A 54 4.43 9.13 7.75
N PRO A 55 5.25 8.76 8.75
CA PRO A 55 6.58 9.33 8.92
C PRO A 55 7.50 9.08 7.72
N LEU A 56 7.44 7.89 7.11
CA LEU A 56 8.24 7.55 5.93
C LEU A 56 7.94 8.49 4.75
N LYS A 57 6.69 8.88 4.56
CA LYS A 57 6.31 9.88 3.54
C LYS A 57 6.66 11.31 3.94
N LYS A 58 6.69 11.61 5.24
CA LYS A 58 7.14 12.92 5.73
C LYS A 58 8.64 13.13 5.47
N ASP A 59 9.45 12.10 5.63
CA ASP A 59 10.89 12.15 5.38
C ASP A 59 11.23 12.24 3.89
N ARG A 60 10.40 11.64 3.03
CA ARG A 60 10.51 11.68 1.56
C ARG A 60 9.14 11.96 0.93
N PRO A 61 8.77 13.24 0.74
CA PRO A 61 7.46 13.62 0.21
C PRO A 61 7.13 13.04 -1.18
N GLU A 62 8.16 12.78 -1.98
CA GLU A 62 8.09 12.13 -3.29
C GLU A 62 7.68 10.66 -3.23
N ARG A 63 7.78 10.02 -2.07
CA ARG A 63 7.39 8.62 -1.87
C ARG A 63 5.91 8.40 -2.15
N ILE A 64 5.61 7.38 -2.92
CA ILE A 64 4.23 6.96 -3.24
C ILE A 64 3.83 5.85 -2.28
N ILE A 65 2.72 6.04 -1.57
CA ILE A 65 2.06 4.99 -0.79
C ILE A 65 0.70 4.76 -1.43
N ALA A 66 0.49 3.57 -1.98
CA ALA A 66 -0.73 3.16 -2.63
C ALA A 66 -1.43 2.09 -1.78
N LEU A 67 -2.75 2.20 -1.64
CA LEU A 67 -3.59 1.14 -1.08
C LEU A 67 -4.45 0.58 -2.21
N MET A 68 -4.57 -0.73 -2.27
CA MET A 68 -5.42 -1.42 -3.23
C MET A 68 -6.09 -2.66 -2.61
N GLY A 69 -6.93 -3.32 -3.40
CA GLY A 69 -7.65 -4.53 -3.00
C GLY A 69 -9.04 -4.24 -2.43
N CYS A 70 -9.62 -5.18 -1.68
CA CYS A 70 -11.03 -5.19 -1.32
C CYS A 70 -11.52 -4.01 -0.48
N MET A 71 -10.62 -3.33 0.24
CA MET A 71 -10.95 -2.13 1.02
C MET A 71 -11.09 -0.87 0.14
N VAL A 72 -10.57 -0.92 -1.10
CA VAL A 72 -10.71 0.16 -2.07
C VAL A 72 -11.96 -0.09 -2.89
N GLY A 73 -13.07 0.50 -2.45
CA GLY A 73 -14.33 0.47 -3.17
C GLY A 73 -14.41 1.52 -4.30
N PRO A 74 -15.52 1.55 -5.05
CA PRO A 74 -15.75 2.53 -6.11
C PRO A 74 -15.87 3.97 -5.60
N LYS A 75 -16.16 4.16 -4.30
CA LYS A 75 -16.14 5.47 -3.63
C LYS A 75 -14.92 5.54 -2.72
N THR A 76 -13.96 6.36 -3.07
CA THR A 76 -12.71 6.53 -2.33
C THR A 76 -12.71 7.74 -1.40
N ASP A 77 -13.75 8.58 -1.44
CA ASP A 77 -13.84 9.81 -0.64
C ASP A 77 -13.74 9.56 0.87
N GLU A 78 -14.44 8.53 1.36
CA GLU A 78 -14.41 8.17 2.79
C GLU A 78 -13.03 7.67 3.21
N LEU A 79 -12.38 6.89 2.35
CA LEU A 79 -11.05 6.37 2.58
C LEU A 79 -10.01 7.50 2.61
N ALA A 80 -10.09 8.45 1.67
CA ALA A 80 -9.23 9.64 1.63
C ALA A 80 -9.44 10.56 2.84
N ARG A 81 -10.68 10.70 3.34
CA ARG A 81 -10.94 11.45 4.59
C ARG A 81 -10.33 10.76 5.82
N ARG A 82 -10.33 9.43 5.83
CA ARG A 82 -9.78 8.62 6.93
C ARG A 82 -8.25 8.56 6.90
N PHE A 83 -7.64 8.69 5.73
CA PHE A 83 -6.19 8.67 5.50
C PHE A 83 -5.75 9.80 4.54
N PRO A 84 -5.66 11.05 5.02
CA PRO A 84 -5.26 12.19 4.20
C PRO A 84 -3.76 12.24 3.88
#